data_AF-A0A8G2HUG0-F1
#
_entry.id   AF-A0A8G2HUG0-F1
#
_cell.length_a   1.000
_cell.length_b   1.000
_cell.length_c   1.000
_cell.angle_alpha   90.00
_cell.angle_beta   90.00
_cell.angle_gamma   90.00
#
_symmetry.space_group_name_H-M   'P 1'
#
loop_
_entity.id
_entity.type
_entity.pdbx_description
1 polymer ?
#
loop_
_entity_poly.entity_id
_entity_poly.type
_entity_poly.pdbx_seq_one_letter_code
_entity_poly.pdbx_strand_id
1 'polypeptide(L)'
;MSVGIPRPTPSELSEHLGGSNATTQALAACIDEAVALVATLMVDARETTPPPPAIVKRAVLDTAADLYARKAAPNGVKSYADLDGGQTIRLRLDPLAQARATLAPFLRMAVA
;
A
#
# COMPACT_ATOMS: atom_id res chain seq x y z
N MET A 1 3.49 -18.29 15.59
CA MET A 1 2.25 -18.32 14.79
C MET A 1 2.51 -17.49 13.55
N SER A 2 2.64 -18.10 12.38
CA SER A 2 2.72 -17.35 11.13
C SER A 2 1.32 -16.79 10.83
N VAL A 3 1.08 -15.53 11.19
CA VAL A 3 -0.12 -14.82 10.76
C VAL A 3 -0.01 -14.69 9.24
N GLY A 4 -0.75 -15.52 8.51
CA GLY A 4 -0.83 -15.40 7.06
C GLY A 4 -1.37 -14.01 6.73
N ILE A 5 -0.57 -13.19 6.04
CA ILE A 5 -1.00 -11.83 5.69
C ILE A 5 -2.22 -11.93 4.78
N PRO A 6 -3.35 -11.32 5.16
CA PRO A 6 -4.56 -11.38 4.37
C PRO A 6 -4.35 -10.65 3.05
N ARG A 7 -4.54 -11.39 1.96
CA ARG A 7 -4.31 -10.92 0.60
C ARG A 7 -5.62 -10.39 -0.01
N PRO A 8 -5.68 -9.13 -0.46
CA PRO A 8 -6.79 -8.63 -1.25
C PRO A 8 -6.79 -9.19 -2.68
N THR A 9 -7.95 -9.18 -3.33
CA THR A 9 -8.07 -9.56 -4.73
C THR A 9 -7.75 -8.37 -5.66
N PRO A 10 -7.42 -8.61 -6.94
CA PRO A 10 -7.28 -7.54 -7.92
C PRO A 10 -8.54 -6.68 -8.09
N SER A 11 -9.74 -7.26 -7.96
CA SER A 11 -11.00 -6.53 -8.03
C SER A 11 -11.17 -5.57 -6.84
N GLU A 12 -10.82 -6.01 -5.63
CA GLU A 12 -10.83 -5.16 -4.43
C GLU A 12 -9.84 -3.99 -4.56
N LEU A 13 -8.65 -4.23 -5.14
CA LEU A 13 -7.70 -3.15 -5.41
C LEU A 13 -8.23 -2.19 -6.50
N SER A 14 -8.85 -2.69 -7.55
CA SER A 14 -9.43 -1.84 -8.60
C SER A 14 -10.55 -0.95 -8.04
N GLU A 15 -11.44 -1.51 -7.22
CA GLU A 15 -12.48 -0.76 -6.51
C GLU A 15 -11.88 0.29 -5.58
N HIS A 16 -10.83 -0.07 -4.83
CA HIS A 16 -10.13 0.84 -3.94
C HIS A 16 -9.47 2.02 -4.68
N LEU A 17 -9.04 1.81 -5.92
CA LEU A 17 -8.50 2.86 -6.81
C LEU A 17 -9.59 3.73 -7.46
N GLY A 18 -10.87 3.46 -7.21
CA GLY A 18 -11.99 4.16 -7.86
C GLY A 18 -12.36 3.62 -9.25
N GLY A 19 -11.98 2.38 -9.57
CA GLY A 19 -12.17 1.75 -10.87
C GLY A 19 -10.95 1.92 -11.77
N SER A 20 -10.01 0.97 -11.70
CA SER A 20 -8.80 0.97 -12.53
C SER A 20 -8.99 0.17 -13.82
N ASN A 21 -8.47 0.69 -14.93
CA ASN A 21 -8.38 -0.02 -16.21
C ASN A 21 -7.12 -0.90 -16.33
N ALA A 22 -6.34 -1.04 -15.26
CA ALA A 22 -5.15 -1.89 -15.25
C ALA A 22 -5.51 -3.37 -15.40
N THR A 23 -4.62 -4.13 -16.01
CA THR A 23 -4.81 -5.58 -16.15
C THR A 23 -4.79 -6.26 -14.77
N THR A 24 -5.54 -7.35 -14.64
CA THR A 24 -5.54 -8.19 -13.42
C THR A 24 -4.13 -8.59 -13.00
N GLN A 25 -3.25 -8.87 -13.96
CA GLN A 25 -1.85 -9.23 -13.69
C GLN A 25 -1.05 -8.07 -13.09
N ALA A 26 -1.24 -6.84 -13.59
CA ALA A 26 -0.55 -5.66 -13.05
C ALA A 26 -1.00 -5.35 -11.62
N LEU A 27 -2.31 -5.47 -11.35
CA LEU A 27 -2.87 -5.31 -10.01
C LEU A 27 -2.38 -6.42 -9.06
N ALA A 28 -2.36 -7.67 -9.52
CA ALA A 28 -1.85 -8.79 -8.73
C ALA A 28 -0.38 -8.60 -8.35
N ALA A 29 0.47 -8.14 -9.28
CA ALA A 29 1.87 -7.85 -9.00
C ALA A 29 2.06 -6.74 -7.95
N CYS A 30 1.22 -5.70 -7.98
CA CYS A 30 1.25 -4.66 -6.93
C CYS A 30 0.82 -5.20 -5.57
N ILE A 31 -0.16 -6.12 -5.55
CA ILE A 31 -0.61 -6.79 -4.32
C ILE A 31 0.49 -7.69 -3.76
N ASP A 32 1.16 -8.49 -4.59
CA ASP A 32 2.27 -9.34 -4.18
C ASP A 32 3.39 -8.54 -3.50
N GLU A 33 3.78 -7.44 -4.14
CA GLU A 33 4.80 -6.53 -3.63
C GLU A 33 4.36 -5.86 -2.31
N ALA A 34 3.10 -5.41 -2.23
CA ALA A 34 2.54 -4.82 -1.01
C ALA A 34 2.47 -5.83 0.16
N VAL A 35 2.07 -7.08 -0.11
CA VAL A 35 2.04 -8.15 0.90
C VAL A 35 3.44 -8.38 1.45
N ALA A 36 4.46 -8.45 0.59
CA ALA A 36 5.85 -8.64 1.01
C ALA A 36 6.34 -7.48 1.89
N LEU A 37 6.08 -6.24 1.49
CA LEU A 37 6.47 -5.04 2.25
C LEU A 37 5.79 -4.98 3.62
N VAL A 38 4.49 -5.24 3.69
CA VAL A 38 3.75 -5.27 4.96
C VAL A 38 4.20 -6.44 5.83
N ALA A 39 4.55 -7.59 5.24
CA ALA A 39 5.12 -8.72 5.97
C ALA A 39 6.44 -8.36 6.65
N THR A 40 7.36 -7.70 5.94
CA THR A 40 8.60 -7.21 6.55
C THR A 40 8.32 -6.24 7.69
N LEU A 41 7.40 -5.29 7.50
CA LEU A 41 7.02 -4.34 8.54
C LEU A 41 6.46 -5.02 9.80
N MET A 42 5.69 -6.10 9.65
CA MET A 42 5.13 -6.84 10.77
C MET A 42 6.16 -7.74 11.48
N VAL A 43 7.10 -8.34 10.74
CA VAL A 43 8.18 -9.15 11.33
C VAL A 43 9.12 -8.30 12.19
N ASP A 44 9.42 -7.08 11.76
CA ASP A 44 10.30 -6.16 12.49
C ASP A 44 9.65 -5.63 13.80
N ALA A 45 8.33 -5.71 13.93
CA ALA A 45 7.63 -5.29 15.13
C ALA A 45 7.64 -6.39 16.21
N ARG A 46 8.14 -6.06 17.41
CA ARG A 46 7.98 -6.91 18.59
C ARG A 46 6.51 -6.87 19.04
N GLU A 47 5.67 -7.73 18.46
CA GLU A 47 4.25 -7.83 18.80
C GLU A 47 4.03 -8.30 20.25
N THR A 48 3.25 -7.54 21.02
CA THR A 48 2.53 -8.06 22.19
C THR A 48 1.09 -8.46 21.85
N THR A 49 0.52 -7.94 20.76
CA THR A 49 -0.82 -8.29 20.27
C THR A 49 -0.87 -8.15 18.75
N PRO A 50 -1.22 -9.21 18.00
CA PRO A 50 -1.30 -9.15 16.54
C PRO A 50 -2.43 -8.20 16.09
N PRO A 51 -2.22 -7.37 15.06
CA PRO A 51 -3.27 -6.51 14.50
C PRO A 51 -4.41 -7.35 13.93
N PRO A 52 -5.66 -6.86 13.98
CA PRO A 52 -6.78 -7.56 13.37
C PRO A 52 -6.55 -7.79 11.86
N PRO A 53 -6.90 -8.97 11.30
CA PRO A 53 -6.67 -9.27 9.88
C PRO A 53 -7.29 -8.25 8.92
N ALA A 54 -8.46 -7.69 9.25
CA ALA A 54 -9.09 -6.65 8.43
C ALA A 54 -8.24 -5.37 8.32
N ILE A 55 -7.53 -4.99 9.38
CA ILE A 55 -6.64 -3.82 9.41
C ILE A 55 -5.37 -4.09 8.61
N VAL A 56 -4.81 -5.30 8.72
CA VAL A 56 -3.66 -5.72 7.89
C VAL A 56 -4.04 -5.71 6.41
N LYS A 57 -5.22 -6.24 6.07
CA LYS A 57 -5.74 -6.22 4.69
C LYS A 57 -5.87 -4.80 4.15
N ARG A 58 -6.35 -3.86 4.98
CA ARG A 58 -6.40 -2.43 4.62
C ARG A 58 -5.01 -1.86 4.36
N ALA A 59 -4.04 -2.13 5.23
CA ALA A 59 -2.67 -1.67 5.06
C ALA A 59 -2.03 -2.20 3.76
N VAL A 60 -2.32 -3.46 3.39
CA VAL A 60 -1.89 -4.03 2.10
C VAL A 60 -2.56 -3.33 0.91
N LEU A 61 -3.86 -3.05 0.98
CA LEU A 61 -4.59 -2.32 -0.07
C LEU A 61 -4.02 -0.92 -0.29
N ASP A 62 -3.80 -0.17 0.78
CA ASP A 62 -3.26 1.20 0.71
C ASP A 62 -1.83 1.18 0.11
N THR A 63 -0.99 0.23 0.54
CA THR A 63 0.37 0.07 0.00
C THR A 63 0.35 -0.32 -1.48
N ALA A 64 -0.55 -1.23 -1.88
CA ALA A 64 -0.67 -1.63 -3.28
C ALA A 64 -1.16 -0.48 -4.17
N ALA A 65 -2.06 0.37 -3.66
CA ALA A 65 -2.52 1.57 -4.36
C ALA A 65 -1.38 2.59 -4.55
N ASP A 66 -0.55 2.81 -3.53
CA ASP A 66 0.63 3.66 -3.63
C ASP A 66 1.66 3.12 -4.64
N LEU A 67 1.92 1.81 -4.64
CA LEU A 67 2.79 1.15 -5.63
C LEU A 67 2.26 1.31 -7.05
N TYR A 68 0.96 1.07 -7.25
CA TYR A 68 0.31 1.28 -8.54
C TYR A 68 0.45 2.73 -9.01
N ALA A 69 0.21 3.69 -8.11
CA ALA A 69 0.32 5.10 -8.42
C ALA A 69 1.74 5.49 -8.85
N ARG A 70 2.78 4.90 -8.25
CA ARG A 70 4.20 5.14 -8.60
C ARG A 70 4.57 4.58 -9.96
N LYS A 71 4.09 3.37 -10.29
CA LYS A 71 4.34 2.76 -11.60
C LYS A 71 3.74 3.62 -12.72
N ALA A 72 2.68 4.37 -12.43
CA ALA A 72 2.08 5.34 -13.34
C ALA A 72 2.74 6.74 -13.32
N ALA A 73 3.85 6.94 -12.58
CA ALA A 73 4.50 8.24 -12.37
C ALA A 73 6.01 8.17 -12.65
N PRO A 74 6.46 8.36 -13.90
CA PRO A 74 7.89 8.41 -14.21
C PRO A 74 8.57 9.55 -13.40
N ASN A 75 9.70 9.25 -12.77
CA ASN A 75 10.41 10.12 -11.82
C ASN A 75 9.63 10.55 -10.56
N GLY A 76 8.54 9.84 -10.21
CA GLY A 76 7.76 10.12 -9.00
C GLY A 76 6.87 11.36 -9.08
N VAL A 77 6.62 11.87 -10.30
CA VAL A 77 5.79 13.05 -10.55
C VAL A 77 4.58 12.65 -11.39
N LYS A 78 3.37 12.87 -10.89
CA LYS A 78 2.14 12.79 -11.68
C LYS A 78 1.74 14.18 -12.13
N SER A 79 1.57 14.36 -13.43
CA SER A 79 1.03 15.58 -14.00
C SER A 79 -0.47 15.39 -14.24
N TYR A 80 -1.29 16.19 -13.57
CA TYR A 80 -2.71 16.30 -13.84
C TYR A 80 -2.89 17.50 -14.78
N ALA A 81 -3.21 17.23 -16.04
CA ALA A 81 -3.59 18.29 -16.96
C ALA A 81 -5.01 18.75 -16.60
N ASP A 82 -5.13 19.93 -16.00
CA ASP A 82 -6.40 20.60 -15.78
C ASP A 82 -6.50 21.84 -16.68
N LEU A 83 -7.73 22.29 -16.94
CA LEU A 83 -8.07 23.39 -17.85
C LEU A 83 -7.38 24.73 -17.49
N ASP A 84 -6.98 24.92 -16.24
CA ASP A 84 -6.33 26.14 -15.72
C ASP A 84 -4.80 26.04 -15.54
N GLY A 85 -4.18 24.93 -15.97
CA GLY A 85 -2.74 24.70 -15.89
C GLY A 85 -2.39 23.39 -15.18
N GLY A 86 -1.37 22.70 -15.70
CA GLY A 86 -0.99 21.37 -15.22
C GLY A 86 -0.51 21.36 -13.77
N GLN A 87 -1.31 20.79 -12.87
CA GLN A 87 -0.92 20.58 -11.48
C GLN A 87 -0.03 19.35 -11.40
N THR A 88 1.21 19.54 -10.98
CA THR A 88 2.17 18.44 -10.83
C THR A 88 2.27 18.02 -9.36
N ILE A 89 1.90 16.79 -9.06
CA ILE A 89 1.93 16.23 -7.71
C ILE A 89 3.12 15.27 -7.62
N ARG A 90 3.99 15.51 -6.63
CA ARG A 90 5.03 14.55 -6.25
C ARG A 90 4.41 13.43 -5.43
N LEU A 91 4.61 12.20 -5.88
CA LEU A 91 4.23 11.04 -5.09
C LEU A 91 5.16 10.91 -3.90
N ARG A 92 4.61 10.32 -2.83
CA ARG A 92 5.40 9.97 -1.65
C ARG A 92 6.57 9.07 -2.05
N LEU A 93 7.69 9.17 -1.33
CA LEU A 93 8.89 8.35 -1.59
C LEU A 93 8.79 6.96 -0.94
N ASP A 94 8.08 6.83 0.18
CA ASP A 94 7.93 5.57 0.92
C ASP A 94 6.52 4.96 0.75
N PRO A 95 6.37 3.78 0.12
CA PRO A 95 5.08 3.17 -0.14
C PRO A 95 4.44 2.57 1.12
N LEU A 96 5.23 2.36 2.18
CA LEU A 96 4.75 1.83 3.45
C LEU A 96 4.31 2.93 4.41
N ALA A 97 4.44 4.22 4.07
CA ALA A 97 4.13 5.29 5.01
C ALA A 97 2.69 5.23 5.55
N GLN A 98 1.71 4.97 4.67
CA GLN A 98 0.32 4.82 5.06
C GLN A 98 0.11 3.55 5.90
N ALA A 99 0.68 2.41 5.47
CA ALA A 99 0.62 1.16 6.22
C ALA A 99 1.24 1.28 7.62
N ARG A 100 2.36 2.00 7.77
CA ARG A 100 2.98 2.28 9.08
C ARG A 100 2.06 3.09 9.97
N ALA A 101 1.41 4.13 9.44
CA ALA A 101 0.45 4.92 10.23
C ALA A 101 -0.75 4.06 10.68
N THR A 102 -1.30 3.24 9.78
CA THR A 102 -2.43 2.34 10.07
C THR A 102 -2.07 1.27 11.11
N LEU A 103 -0.86 0.72 11.02
CA LEU A 103 -0.40 -0.36 11.90
C LEU A 103 0.30 0.15 13.17
N ALA A 104 0.67 1.42 13.25
CA ALA A 104 1.39 2.01 14.39
C ALA A 104 0.79 1.69 15.77
N PRO A 105 -0.55 1.65 15.98
CA PRO A 105 -1.11 1.29 17.28
C PRO A 105 -0.82 -0.16 17.71
N PHE A 106 -0.52 -1.04 16.75
CA PHE A 106 -0.30 -2.47 16.96
C PHE A 106 1.19 -2.85 16.92
N LEU A 107 1.98 -2.09 16.17
CA LEU A 107 3.42 -2.26 16.10
C LEU A 107 4.06 -1.47 17.25
N ARG A 108 4.66 -2.16 18.22
CA ARG A 108 5.59 -1.49 19.14
C ARG A 108 6.78 -1.05 18.29
N MET A 109 6.82 0.23 17.88
CA MET A 109 8.03 0.78 17.27
C MET A 109 9.16 0.49 18.24
N ALA A 110 10.18 -0.24 17.77
CA ALA A 110 11.46 -0.27 18.45
C ALA A 110 11.96 1.17 18.44
N VAL A 111 11.76 1.88 19.54
CA VAL A 111 12.49 3.13 19.78
C VAL A 111 13.94 2.69 19.90
N ALA A 112 14.72 3.00 18.85
CA ALA A 112 16.18 2.93 18.90
C ALA A 112 16.71 4.16 19.64
#